data_AF-A0A967EW89-F1
#
_entry.id   AF-A0A967EW89-F1
#
_cell.length_a   1.000
_cell.length_b   1.000
_cell.length_c   1.000
_cell.angle_alpha   90.00
_cell.angle_beta   90.00
_cell.angle_gamma   90.00
#
_symmetry.space_group_name_H-M   'P 1'
#
loop_
_entity.id
_entity.type
_entity.pdbx_description
1 polymer ?
#
loop_
_entity_poly.entity_id
_entity_poly.type
_entity_poly.pdbx_seq_one_letter_code
_entity_poly.pdbx_strand_id
1 'polypeptide(L)'
;MLSQRDKMVLDFERSWWMLPGPKDRAIREYLGVSAGTYYGILRRLIDVPEALDYDPLTIRRLQRMKATRARSASLRADTAKT
;
A
#
# COMPACT_ATOMS: atom_id res chain seq x y z
N MET A 1 -7.60 -6.14 -15.03
CA MET A 1 -6.37 -5.68 -15.71
C MET A 1 -5.70 -4.57 -14.91
N LEU A 2 -4.38 -4.62 -14.73
CA LEU A 2 -3.60 -3.54 -14.10
C LEU A 2 -3.26 -2.44 -15.10
N SER A 3 -3.47 -1.19 -14.73
CA SER A 3 -2.99 -0.04 -15.51
C SER A 3 -1.47 0.10 -15.39
N GLN A 4 -0.87 0.85 -16.31
CA GLN A 4 0.57 1.17 -16.23
C GLN A 4 0.91 1.89 -14.91
N ARG A 5 0.02 2.78 -14.44
CA ARG A 5 0.20 3.49 -13.18
C ARG A 5 0.17 2.54 -11.98
N ASP A 6 -0.71 1.53 -11.99
CA ASP A 6 -0.76 0.54 -10.92
C ASP A 6 0.53 -0.26 -10.82
N LYS A 7 1.09 -0.69 -11.97
CA LYS A 7 2.37 -1.39 -12.04
C LYS A 7 3.51 -0.53 -11.50
N MET A 8 3.58 0.74 -11.93
CA MET A 8 4.60 1.68 -11.43
C MET A 8 4.53 1.88 -9.91
N VAL A 9 3.32 1.94 -9.34
CA VAL A 9 3.13 2.03 -7.88
C VAL A 9 3.66 0.78 -7.17
N LEU A 10 3.43 -0.41 -7.71
CA LEU A 10 3.95 -1.67 -7.15
C LEU A 10 5.47 -1.75 -7.26
N ASP A 11 6.04 -1.41 -8.41
CA ASP A 11 7.49 -1.41 -8.63
C ASP A 11 8.21 -0.41 -7.69
N PHE A 12 7.59 0.76 -7.47
CA PHE A 12 8.08 1.75 -6.53
C PHE A 12 8.02 1.24 -5.08
N GLU A 13 6.89 0.68 -4.63
CA GLU A 13 6.76 0.14 -3.27
C GLU A 13 7.75 -1.00 -3.00
N ARG A 14 8.01 -1.85 -4.01
CA ARG A 14 9.01 -2.91 -3.95
C ARG A 14 10.42 -2.38 -3.72
N SER A 15 10.76 -1.21 -4.23
CA SER A 15 12.12 -0.64 -4.19
C SER A 15 12.30 0.41 -3.09
N TRP A 16 11.20 0.96 -2.58
CA TRP A 16 11.22 2.11 -1.66
C TRP A 16 12.00 1.86 -0.36
N TRP A 17 12.01 0.63 0.16
CA TRP A 17 12.73 0.31 1.39
C TRP A 17 14.25 0.49 1.31
N MET A 18 14.81 0.60 0.09
CA MET A 18 16.23 0.86 -0.14
C MET A 18 16.56 2.35 -0.32
N LEU A 19 15.56 3.22 -0.53
CA LEU A 19 15.78 4.62 -0.86
C LEU A 19 15.84 5.48 0.42
N PRO A 20 16.88 6.31 0.61
CA PRO A 20 16.94 7.23 1.72
C PRO A 20 16.01 8.43 1.49
N GLY A 21 15.42 8.94 2.57
CA GLY A 21 14.69 10.21 2.59
C GLY A 21 13.15 10.09 2.67
N PRO A 22 12.43 11.22 2.52
CA PRO A 22 10.98 11.25 2.69
C PRO A 22 10.23 10.59 1.53
N LYS A 23 9.43 9.57 1.83
CA LYS A 23 8.64 8.81 0.85
C LYS A 23 7.76 9.70 -0.02
N ASP A 24 7.12 10.70 0.58
CA ASP A 24 6.17 11.58 -0.13
C ASP A 24 6.84 12.45 -1.20
N ARG A 25 8.12 12.77 -1.02
CA ARG A 25 8.89 13.49 -2.03
C ARG A 25 9.20 12.58 -3.21
N ALA A 26 9.70 11.38 -2.92
CA ALA A 26 9.99 10.38 -3.95
C ALA A 26 8.73 9.95 -4.70
N ILE A 27 7.59 9.77 -4.03
CA ILE A 27 6.31 9.48 -4.70
C ILE A 27 6.00 10.58 -5.74
N ARG A 28 6.16 11.85 -5.38
CA ARG A 28 5.93 12.95 -6.32
C ARG A 28 6.93 12.97 -7.48
N GLU A 29 8.21 12.76 -7.20
CA GLU A 29 9.27 12.79 -8.22
C GLU A 29 9.19 11.60 -9.19
N TYR A 30 8.95 10.39 -8.68
CA TYR A 30 8.97 9.16 -9.50
C TYR A 30 7.62 8.82 -10.13
N LEU A 31 6.51 9.07 -9.44
CA LEU A 31 5.17 8.68 -9.90
C LEU A 31 4.34 9.86 -10.40
N GLY A 32 4.79 11.10 -10.15
CA GLY A 32 4.06 12.31 -10.56
C GLY A 32 2.72 12.49 -9.85
N VAL A 33 2.48 11.79 -8.73
CA VAL A 33 1.21 11.85 -7.99
C VAL A 33 1.42 12.36 -6.57
N SER A 34 0.34 12.84 -5.96
CA SER A 34 0.34 13.16 -4.53
C SER A 34 0.45 11.89 -3.68
N ALA A 35 0.95 12.01 -2.46
CA ALA A 35 0.98 10.91 -1.50
C ALA A 35 -0.43 10.35 -1.21
N GLY A 36 -1.46 11.20 -1.16
CA GLY A 36 -2.84 10.76 -0.97
C GLY A 36 -3.33 9.85 -2.10
N THR A 37 -3.09 10.26 -3.36
CA THR A 37 -3.41 9.45 -4.54
C THR A 37 -2.67 8.11 -4.52
N TYR A 38 -1.38 8.14 -4.17
CA TYR A 38 -0.54 6.95 -4.05
C TYR A 38 -1.12 5.92 -3.07
N TYR A 39 -1.42 6.33 -1.83
CA TYR A 39 -1.99 5.44 -0.83
C TYR A 39 -3.40 4.96 -1.22
N GLY A 40 -4.18 5.78 -1.94
CA GLY A 40 -5.46 5.36 -2.51
C GLY A 40 -5.32 4.23 -3.51
N ILE A 41 -4.35 4.33 -4.43
CA ILE A 41 -4.04 3.27 -5.40
C ILE A 41 -3.59 2.00 -4.68
N LEU A 42 -2.64 2.10 -3.74
CA LEU A 42 -2.22 0.93 -2.95
C LEU A 42 -3.39 0.27 -2.23
N ARG A 43 -4.27 1.05 -1.61
CA ARG A 43 -5.44 0.51 -0.90
C ARG A 43 -6.35 -0.29 -1.82
N ARG A 44 -6.55 0.17 -3.06
CA ARG A 44 -7.31 -0.56 -4.08
C ARG A 44 -6.58 -1.83 -4.52
N LEU A 45 -5.28 -1.75 -4.82
CA LEU A 45 -4.50 -2.88 -5.35
C LEU A 45 -4.42 -4.08 -4.40
N ILE A 46 -4.52 -3.86 -3.10
CA ILE A 46 -4.56 -4.91 -2.09
C ILE A 46 -5.70 -5.92 -2.32
N ASP A 47 -6.80 -5.47 -2.92
CA ASP A 47 -8.02 -6.26 -3.15
C ASP A 47 -8.17 -6.69 -4.63
N VAL A 48 -7.16 -6.44 -5.48
CA VAL A 48 -7.17 -6.75 -6.93
C VAL A 48 -6.37 -8.04 -7.21
N PRO A 49 -6.97 -9.09 -7.79
CA PRO A 49 -6.27 -10.36 -8.03
C PRO A 49 -5.09 -10.21 -9.00
N GLU A 50 -5.21 -9.38 -10.03
CA GLU A 50 -4.11 -9.17 -10.98
C GLU A 50 -2.89 -8.49 -10.34
N ALA A 51 -3.07 -7.78 -9.23
CA ALA A 51 -1.96 -7.23 -8.44
C ALA A 51 -1.19 -8.33 -7.70
N LEU A 52 -1.89 -9.37 -7.22
CA LEU A 52 -1.27 -10.55 -6.62
C LEU A 52 -0.47 -11.34 -7.67
N ASP A 53 -0.96 -11.43 -8.90
CA ASP A 53 -0.25 -12.12 -9.97
C ASP A 53 1.01 -11.36 -10.40
N TYR A 54 0.98 -10.02 -10.36
CA TYR A 54 2.12 -9.18 -10.75
C TYR A 54 3.21 -9.10 -9.67
N ASP A 55 2.85 -8.79 -8.41
CA ASP A 55 3.79 -8.75 -7.29
C ASP A 55 3.16 -9.36 -6.01
N PRO A 56 3.20 -10.70 -5.87
CA PRO A 56 2.57 -11.38 -4.76
C PRO A 56 3.20 -11.04 -3.41
N LEU A 57 4.49 -10.71 -3.37
CA LEU A 57 5.20 -10.44 -2.10
C LEU A 57 4.81 -9.09 -1.53
N THR A 58 4.82 -8.05 -2.37
CA THR A 58 4.41 -6.70 -1.97
C THR A 58 2.94 -6.70 -1.54
N ILE A 59 2.05 -7.32 -2.31
CA ILE A 59 0.63 -7.36 -1.98
C ILE A 59 0.36 -8.13 -0.68
N ARG A 60 0.96 -9.32 -0.48
CA ARG A 60 0.78 -10.09 0.76
C ARG A 60 1.30 -9.33 1.99
N ARG A 61 2.41 -8.59 1.85
CA ARG A 61 2.92 -7.72 2.93
C ARG A 61 1.91 -6.64 3.27
N LEU A 62 1.36 -5.95 2.28
CA LEU A 62 0.35 -4.90 2.48
C LEU A 62 -0.94 -5.45 3.08
N GLN A 63 -1.41 -6.62 2.63
CA GLN A 63 -2.56 -7.33 3.21
C GLN A 63 -2.34 -7.64 4.69
N ARG A 64 -1.15 -8.13 5.06
CA ARG A 64 -0.81 -8.40 6.46
C ARG A 64 -0.79 -7.13 7.31
N MET A 65 -0.24 -6.03 6.79
CA MET A 65 -0.26 -4.72 7.47
C MET A 65 -1.70 -4.22 7.69
N LYS A 66 -2.57 -4.35 6.67
CA LYS A 66 -4.02 -4.02 6.76
C LYS A 66 -4.70 -4.85 7.85
N ALA A 67 -4.45 -6.17 7.88
CA ALA A 67 -5.01 -7.08 8.88
C ALA A 67 -4.55 -6.74 10.31
N THR A 68 -3.27 -6.42 10.51
CA THR A 68 -2.76 -6.00 11.83
C THR A 68 -3.40 -4.69 12.30
N ARG A 69 -3.62 -3.73 11.39
CA ARG A 69 -4.31 -2.47 11.72
C ARG A 69 -5.79 -2.67 12.05
N ALA A 70 -6.45 -3.62 11.38
CA ALA A 70 -7.83 -3.96 11.69
C ALA A 70 -7.95 -4.56 13.11
N ARG A 71 -7.03 -5.44 13.50
CA ARG A 71 -7.00 -6.05 14.84
C ARG A 71 -6.74 -5.04 15.95
N SER A 72 -5.86 -4.06 15.74
CA SER A 72 -5.63 -3.01 16.74
C SER A 72 -6.80 -2.04 16.86
N ALA A 73 -7.59 -1.85 15.78
CA ALA A 73 -8.83 -1.08 15.83
C ALA A 73 -9.95 -1.83 16.58
N SER A 74 -10.11 -3.14 16.37
CA SER A 74 -11.13 -3.94 17.09
C SER A 74 -10.85 -4.02 18.59
N LEU A 75 -9.58 -4.18 18.99
CA LEU A 75 -9.18 -4.20 20.41
C LEU A 75 -9.51 -2.89 21.15
N ARG A 76 -9.51 -1.75 20.47
CA ARG A 76 -9.92 -0.46 21.07
C ARG A 76 -11.44 -0.31 21.17
N ALA A 77 -12.19 -0.86 20.21
CA ALA A 77 -13.64 -0.82 20.22
C ALA A 77 -14.25 -1.67 21.34
N ASP A 78 -13.61 -2.78 21.72
CA ASP A 78 -14.08 -3.65 22.80
C ASP A 78 -13.87 -3.05 24.21
N THR A 79 -12.82 -2.25 24.42
CA THR A 79 -12.60 -1.52 25.69
C THR A 79 -13.57 -0.37 25.94
N ALA A 80 -14.38 0.04 24.96
CA ALA A 80 -15.36 1.12 25.12
C ALA A 80 -16.75 0.62 25.56
N LYS A 81 -16.89 -0.69 25.86
CA LYS A 81 -18.17 -1.33 26.20
C LYS A 81 -18.16 -2.05 27.57
N THR A 82 -17.31 -1.65 28.51
CA THR A 82 -17.36 -2.11 29.91
C THR A 82 -17.44 -0.90 30.82
#